data_AF-J6UH69-F1
#
_entry.id   AF-J6UH69-F1
#
_cell.length_a   1.000
_cell.length_b   1.000
_cell.length_c   1.000
_cell.angle_alpha   90.00
_cell.angle_beta   90.00
_cell.angle_gamma   90.00
#
_symmetry.space_group_name_H-M   'P 1'
#
loop_
_entity.id
_entity.type
_entity.pdbx_description
1 polymer ?
#
loop_
_entity_poly.entity_id
_entity_poly.type
_entity_poly.pdbx_seq_one_letter_code
_entity_poly.pdbx_strand_id
1 'polypeptide(L)' 'MAAETIGITVTSDMLRTIRESVASGEYASAGEVLREALRLWQRERQARADELEAIRQKIRRAVGDPPAPQEVP' A
#
# COMPACT_ATOMS: atom_id res chain seq x y z
N MET A 1 24.19 -4.22 -7.40
CA MET A 1 23.07 -3.46 -6.78
C MET A 1 23.56 -2.96 -5.44
N ALA A 2 23.47 -1.66 -5.17
CA ALA A 2 23.85 -1.10 -3.88
C ALA A 2 22.72 -1.36 -2.88
N ALA A 3 23.06 -1.90 -1.71
CA ALA A 3 22.14 -2.03 -0.59
C ALA A 3 22.59 -1.02 0.47
N GLU A 4 21.68 -0.15 0.89
CA GLU A 4 21.90 0.79 1.98
C GLU A 4 21.28 0.25 3.26
N THR A 5 22.02 0.31 4.37
CA THR A 5 21.53 -0.11 5.68
C THR A 5 21.02 1.09 6.44
N ILE A 6 19.77 0.99 6.88
CA ILE A 6 19.11 1.98 7.74
C ILE A 6 18.83 1.36 9.11
N GLY A 7 19.24 2.06 10.17
CA GLY A 7 18.88 1.71 11.53
C GLY A 7 17.48 2.24 11.85
N ILE A 8 16.57 1.37 12.27
CA ILE A 8 15.20 1.74 12.66
C ILE A 8 14.92 1.26 14.07
N THR A 9 14.18 2.06 14.83
CA THR A 9 13.64 1.64 16.13
C THR A 9 12.26 1.05 15.90
N VAL A 10 12.07 -0.19 16.33
CA VAL A 10 10.79 -0.89 16.26
C VAL A 10 10.32 -1.24 17.66
N THR A 11 9.02 -1.49 17.82
CA THR A 11 8.49 -1.95 19.10
C THR A 11 8.97 -3.38 19.40
N SER A 12 9.00 -3.73 20.70
CA SER A 12 9.36 -5.08 21.13
C SER A 12 8.46 -6.17 20.54
N ASP A 13 7.18 -5.84 20.33
CA ASP A 13 6.20 -6.73 19.72
C ASP A 13 6.53 -7.01 18.25
N MET A 14 6.76 -5.96 17.44
CA MET A 14 7.17 -6.13 16.04
C MET A 14 8.47 -6.94 15.92
N LEU A 15 9.43 -6.68 16.81
CA LEU A 15 10.69 -7.40 16.81
C LEU A 15 10.52 -8.88 17.18
N ARG A 16 9.57 -9.20 18.06
CA ARG A 16 9.20 -10.59 18.37
C ARG A 16 8.64 -11.28 17.14
N THR A 17 7.65 -10.69 16.47
CA THR A 17 7.06 -11.24 15.25
C THR A 17 8.12 -11.51 14.18
N ILE A 18 9.02 -10.55 13.93
CA ILE A 18 10.11 -10.71 12.96
C ILE A 18 11.01 -11.89 13.34
N ARG A 19 11.38 -12.01 14.63
CA ARG A 19 12.23 -13.12 15.10
C ARG A 19 11.55 -14.48 14.97
N GLU A 20 10.25 -14.56 15.25
CA GLU A 20 9.48 -15.79 15.11
C GLU A 20 9.42 -16.24 13.65
N SER A 21 9.19 -15.31 12.70
CA SER A 21 9.20 -15.61 11.26
C SER A 21 10.58 -16.02 10.72
N VAL A 22 11.66 -15.51 11.32
CA VAL A 22 13.02 -15.97 10.97
C VAL A 22 13.29 -17.34 11.60
N ALA A 23 12.89 -17.57 12.85
CA ALA A 23 13.09 -18.83 13.56
C ALA A 23 12.28 -19.99 12.96
N SER A 24 11.11 -19.70 12.38
CA SER A 24 10.31 -20.69 11.63
C SER A 24 10.95 -21.08 10.29
N GLY A 25 11.96 -20.35 9.82
CA GLY A 25 12.59 -20.54 8.53
C GLY A 25 11.80 -19.92 7.36
N GLU A 26 10.74 -19.16 7.63
CA GLU A 26 9.96 -18.46 6.59
C GLU A 26 10.80 -17.37 5.91
N TYR A 27 11.72 -16.74 6.66
CA TYR A 27 12.66 -15.75 6.14
C TYR A 27 14.08 -16.01 6.63
N ALA A 28 15.07 -15.75 5.77
CA ALA A 28 16.49 -15.94 6.12
C ALA A 28 17.03 -14.83 7.03
N SER A 29 16.36 -13.68 7.10
CA SER A 29 16.78 -12.57 7.97
C SER A 29 15.66 -11.57 8.24
N ALA A 30 15.82 -10.77 9.31
CA ALA A 30 14.94 -9.65 9.60
C ALA A 30 14.85 -8.65 8.43
N GLY A 31 15.96 -8.43 7.72
CA GLY A 31 15.99 -7.55 6.54
C GLY A 31 15.21 -8.10 5.35
N GLU A 32 14.98 -9.41 5.27
CA GLU A 32 14.10 -10.00 4.26
C GLU A 32 12.63 -9.81 4.60
N VAL A 33 12.26 -10.04 5.86
CA VAL A 33 10.91 -9.74 6.39
C VAL A 33 10.56 -8.28 6.11
N LEU A 34 11.47 -7.35 6.43
CA LEU A 34 11.26 -5.93 6.24
C LEU A 34 11.14 -5.54 4.76
N ARG A 35 11.96 -6.13 3.88
CA ARG A 35 11.85 -5.89 2.43
C ARG A 35 10.51 -6.35 1.89
N GLU A 36 10.01 -7.51 2.33
CA GLU A 36 8.71 -7.99 1.88
C GLU A 36 7.55 -7.15 2.42
N ALA A 37 7.61 -6.77 3.70
CA ALA A 37 6.66 -5.84 4.29
C ALA A 37 6.61 -4.49 3.54
N LEU A 38 7.78 -3.94 3.15
CA LEU A 38 7.87 -2.72 2.37
C LEU A 38 7.27 -2.87 0.97
N ARG A 39 7.48 -4.02 0.30
CA ARG A 39 6.84 -4.30 -0.99
C ARG A 39 5.33 -4.36 -0.87
N LEU A 40 4.82 -5.06 0.15
CA LEU A 40 3.38 -5.13 0.41
C LEU A 40 2.79 -3.74 0.65
N TRP A 41 3.42 -2.95 1.52
CA TRP A 41 3.01 -1.58 1.80
C TRP A 41 2.98 -0.70 0.52
N GLN A 42 3.99 -0.82 -0.33
CA GLN A 42 4.04 -0.08 -1.59
C GLN A 42 2.91 -0.48 -2.54
N ARG A 43 2.60 -1.77 -2.65
CA ARG A 43 1.48 -2.28 -3.46
C ARG A 43 0.14 -1.73 -2.97
N GLU A 44 -0.11 -1.77 -1.66
CA GLU A 44 -1.35 -1.22 -1.07
C GLU A 44 -1.48 0.28 -1.33
N ARG A 45 -0.36 1.01 -1.20
CA ARG A 45 -0.35 2.46 -1.47
C ARG A 45 -0.65 2.77 -2.93
N GLN A 46 -0.12 1.99 -3.86
CA GLN A 46 -0.43 2.14 -5.27
C GLN A 46 -1.91 1.86 -5.55
N ALA A 47 -2.44 0.74 -5.05
CA ALA A 47 -3.86 0.39 -5.21
C ALA A 47 -4.79 1.50 -4.67
N ARG A 48 -4.47 2.06 -3.51
CA ARG A 48 -5.23 3.17 -2.93
C ARG A 48 -5.13 4.46 -3.75
N ALA A 49 -3.97 4.73 -4.36
CA ALA A 49 -3.81 5.88 -5.25
C ALA A 49 -4.65 5.73 -6.53
N ASP A 50 -4.66 4.53 -7.11
CA ASP A 50 -5.43 4.21 -8.32
C ASP A 50 -6.94 4.32 -8.06
N GLU A 51 -7.41 3.80 -6.92
CA GLU A 51 -8.80 3.92 -6.49
C GLU A 51 -9.23 5.38 -6.34
N LEU A 52 -8.39 6.21 -5.70
CA LEU A 52 -8.66 7.62 -5.53
C LEU A 52 -8.74 8.35 -6.88
N GLU A 53 -7.86 8.01 -7.82
CA GLU A 53 -7.90 8.59 -9.16
C GLU A 53 -9.15 8.16 -9.93
N ALA A 54 -9.57 6.89 -9.82
CA ALA A 54 -10.81 6.42 -10.41
C ALA A 54 -12.03 7.17 -9.87
N ILE A 55 -12.09 7.44 -8.56
CA ILE A 55 -13.13 8.25 -7.94
C ILE A 55 -13.11 9.68 -8.48
N ARG A 56 -11.92 10.32 -8.53
CA ARG A 56 -11.77 11.67 -9.09
C ARG A 56 -12.22 11.76 -10.54
N GLN A 57 -11.91 10.76 -11.36
CA GLN A 57 -12.37 10.70 -12.75
C GLN A 57 -13.89 10.59 -12.85
N LYS A 58 -14.53 9.76 -12.02
CA LYS A 58 -16.00 9.66 -11.95
C LYS A 58 -16.63 11.01 -11.61
N ILE A 59 -16.10 11.71 -10.61
CA ILE A 59 -16.58 13.04 -10.22
C ILE A 59 -16.42 14.03 -11.38
N ARG A 60 -15.25 14.07 -12.04
CA ARG A 60 -15.00 14.94 -13.19
C ARG A 60 -15.98 14.71 -14.33
N ARG A 61 -16.29 13.44 -14.64
CA ARG A 61 -17.29 13.09 -15.66
C ARG A 61 -18.68 13.57 -15.27
N ALA A 62 -19.09 13.34 -14.02
CA ALA A 62 -20.40 13.77 -13.54
C ALA A 62 -20.56 15.30 -13.51
N VAL A 63 -19.49 16.05 -13.21
CA VAL A 63 -19.51 17.53 -13.21
C VAL A 63 -19.43 18.11 -14.62
N GLY A 64 -18.76 17.43 -15.55
CA GLY A 64 -18.61 17.85 -16.94
C GLY A 64 -19.80 17.49 -17.85
N ASP A 65 -20.68 16.59 -17.39
CA ASP A 65 -21.87 16.18 -18.12
C ASP A 65 -23.07 17.03 -17.66
N PRO A 66 -23.64 17.91 -18.50
CA PRO A 66 -24.84 18.64 -18.13
C PRO A 66 -25.98 17.62 -17.90
N PRO A 67 -26.83 17.80 -16.87
CA PRO A 67 -27.94 16.90 -16.65
C PRO A 67 -28.80 16.84 -17.92
N ALA A 68 -29.10 15.62 -18.38
CA ALA A 68 -29.99 15.41 -19.50
C ALA A 68 -31.29 16.19 -19.25
N PRO A 69 -31.83 16.91 -20.24
CA PRO A 69 -33.10 17.60 -20.07
C PRO A 69 -34.14 16.57 -19.66
N GLN A 70 -34.64 16.69 -18.43
CA GLN A 70 -35.80 15.94 -17.99
C GLN A 70 -36.96 16.41 -18.86
N GLU A 71 -37.34 15.60 -19.85
CA GLU A 71 -38.66 15.68 -20.45
C GLU A 71 -39.65 15.32 -19.34
N VAL A 72 -40.13 16.36 -18.66
CA VAL A 72 -41.22 16.26 -17.68
C VAL A 72 -42.52 16.10 -18.51
N PRO A 73 -43.27 15.01 -18.34
CA PRO A 73 -44.54 14.80 -19.05
C PRO A 73 -45.64 15.76 -18.59
#